data_AF-A0A961EIG7-F1
#
_entry.id   AF-A0A961EIG7-F1
#
_cell.length_a   1.000
_cell.length_b   1.000
_cell.length_c   1.000
_cell.angle_alpha   90.00
_cell.angle_beta   90.00
_cell.angle_gamma   90.00
#
_symmetry.space_group_name_H-M   'P 1'
#
loop_
_entity.id
_entity.type
_entity.pdbx_description
1 polymer ?
#
loop_
_entity_poly.entity_id
_entity_poly.type
_entity_poly.pdbx_seq_one_letter_code
_entity_poly.pdbx_strand_id
1 'polypeptide(L)'
;MSSTPTLGAAPAPPRLPPAPVIKSAWRIHRLLYRVSGGRFLWTPANKRGWGALRLTTTGRRSGADRSVILAYLTHGDGWSVVAMNGWLPGHPAWLLNLRAQPSATIRLK
;
A
#
# COMPACT_ATOMS: atom_id res chain seq x y z
N MET A 1 33.35 -2.00 -38.02
CA MET A 1 31.97 -2.49 -38.17
C MET A 1 31.29 -2.35 -36.82
N SER A 2 30.50 -1.30 -36.63
CA SER A 2 29.85 -0.99 -35.35
C SER A 2 28.37 -1.39 -35.45
N SER A 3 27.96 -2.40 -34.69
CA SER A 3 26.57 -2.87 -34.66
C SER A 3 25.78 -2.07 -33.62
N THR A 4 24.77 -1.33 -34.07
CA THR A 4 23.79 -0.65 -33.23
C THR A 4 22.84 -1.69 -32.62
N PRO A 5 22.67 -1.77 -31.28
CA PRO A 5 21.69 -2.67 -30.70
C PRO A 5 20.28 -2.12 -30.92
N THR A 6 19.45 -2.88 -31.64
CA THR A 6 18.01 -2.62 -31.81
C THR A 6 17.32 -2.76 -30.46
N LEU A 7 16.80 -1.65 -29.90
CA LEU A 7 15.94 -1.71 -28.71
C LEU A 7 14.66 -2.48 -29.06
N GLY A 8 14.46 -3.65 -28.44
CA GLY A 8 13.23 -4.43 -28.58
C GLY A 8 12.01 -3.61 -28.17
N ALA A 9 10.94 -3.68 -28.97
CA ALA A 9 9.69 -2.99 -28.72
C ALA A 9 9.15 -3.30 -27.31
N ALA A 10 8.75 -2.26 -26.58
CA ALA A 10 8.19 -2.41 -25.23
C ALA A 10 6.89 -3.23 -25.26
N PRO A 11 6.64 -4.12 -24.29
CA PRO A 11 5.43 -4.93 -24.24
C PRO A 11 4.19 -4.06 -24.06
N ALA A 12 3.07 -4.52 -24.62
CA ALA A 12 1.77 -3.85 -24.50
C ALA A 12 1.36 -3.69 -23.02
N PRO A 13 0.69 -2.58 -22.65
CA PRO A 13 0.32 -2.35 -21.27
C PRO A 13 -0.66 -3.41 -20.76
N PRO A 14 -0.55 -3.81 -19.49
CA PRO A 14 -1.47 -4.78 -18.90
C PRO A 14 -2.91 -4.25 -18.90
N ARG A 15 -3.86 -5.11 -19.25
CA ARG A 15 -5.29 -4.76 -19.24
C ARG A 15 -5.80 -4.71 -17.80
N LEU A 16 -6.23 -3.53 -17.35
CA LEU A 16 -6.85 -3.35 -16.03
C LEU A 16 -8.38 -3.49 -16.11
N PRO A 17 -9.03 -4.03 -15.07
CA PRO A 17 -10.49 -4.02 -14.97
C PRO A 17 -11.04 -2.58 -15.01
N PRO A 18 -12.30 -2.37 -15.43
CA PRO A 18 -12.91 -1.05 -15.44
C PRO A 18 -12.88 -0.37 -14.06
N ALA A 19 -12.66 0.95 -14.03
CA ALA A 19 -12.59 1.75 -12.81
C ALA A 19 -13.74 1.54 -11.79
N PRO A 20 -15.02 1.38 -12.16
CA PRO A 20 -16.08 1.13 -11.18
C PRO A 20 -15.91 -0.23 -10.47
N VAL A 21 -15.42 -1.26 -11.17
CA VAL A 21 -15.17 -2.59 -10.60
C VAL A 21 -14.08 -2.49 -9.54
N ILE A 22 -12.97 -1.81 -9.86
CA ILE A 22 -11.87 -1.57 -8.92
C ILE A 22 -12.40 -0.81 -7.68
N LYS A 23 -13.14 0.29 -7.88
CA LYS A 23 -13.69 1.09 -6.76
C LYS A 23 -14.64 0.29 -5.88
N SER A 24 -15.50 -0.53 -6.46
CA SER A 24 -16.45 -1.38 -5.72
C SER A 24 -15.73 -2.47 -4.93
N ALA A 25 -14.74 -3.12 -5.52
CA ALA A 25 -13.88 -4.08 -4.80
C ALA A 25 -13.22 -3.42 -3.58
N TRP A 26 -12.69 -2.21 -3.71
CA TRP A 26 -12.11 -1.47 -2.58
C TRP A 26 -13.15 -1.05 -1.52
N ARG A 27 -14.39 -0.74 -1.90
CA ARG A 27 -15.47 -0.46 -0.93
C ARG A 27 -15.83 -1.70 -0.13
N ILE A 28 -16.01 -2.84 -0.80
CA ILE A 28 -16.30 -4.13 -0.18
C ILE A 28 -15.15 -4.54 0.74
N HIS A 29 -13.91 -4.39 0.28
CA HIS A 29 -12.72 -4.68 1.06
C HIS A 29 -12.57 -3.78 2.30
N ARG A 30 -12.83 -2.48 2.18
CA ARG A 30 -12.88 -1.55 3.33
C ARG A 30 -13.98 -1.92 4.31
N LEU A 31 -15.14 -2.36 3.82
CA LEU A 31 -16.24 -2.83 4.66
C LEU A 31 -15.84 -4.10 5.42
N LEU A 32 -15.29 -5.11 4.73
CA LEU A 32 -14.75 -6.33 5.32
C LEU A 32 -13.66 -6.04 6.35
N TYR A 33 -12.77 -5.08 6.09
CA TYR A 33 -11.75 -4.69 7.07
C TYR A 33 -12.30 -3.93 8.28
N ARG A 34 -13.32 -3.09 8.06
CA ARG A 34 -14.03 -2.42 9.17
C ARG A 34 -14.74 -3.43 10.05
N VAL A 35 -15.39 -4.43 9.46
CA VAL A 35 -16.13 -5.48 10.19
C VAL A 35 -15.18 -6.49 10.85
N SER A 36 -14.03 -6.80 10.24
CA SER A 36 -13.01 -7.67 10.86
C SER A 36 -12.17 -6.99 11.95
N GLY A 37 -12.45 -5.73 12.28
CA GLY A 37 -11.93 -5.04 13.47
C GLY A 37 -10.40 -4.90 13.51
N GLY A 38 -9.71 -4.99 12.38
CA GLY A 38 -8.24 -4.98 12.36
C GLY A 38 -7.60 -6.23 12.97
N ARG A 39 -8.35 -7.31 13.17
CA ARG A 39 -7.88 -8.59 13.75
C ARG A 39 -6.96 -9.39 12.84
N PHE A 40 -6.64 -8.82 11.67
CA PHE A 40 -5.83 -9.38 10.60
C PHE A 40 -4.36 -8.88 10.62
N LEU A 41 -3.94 -8.20 11.70
CA LEU A 41 -2.52 -7.97 11.94
C LEU A 41 -1.88 -9.31 12.29
N TRP A 42 -1.01 -9.80 11.41
CA TRP A 42 -0.25 -11.02 11.63
C TRP A 42 1.24 -10.71 11.58
N THR A 43 2.01 -11.48 12.34
CA THR A 43 3.46 -11.30 12.47
C THR A 43 4.20 -12.10 11.40
N PRO A 44 5.39 -11.67 10.93
CA PRO A 44 6.21 -12.39 9.94
C PRO A 44 6.53 -13.85 10.28
N ALA A 45 6.39 -14.24 11.56
CA ALA A 45 6.58 -15.59 12.07
C ALA A 45 5.70 -16.68 11.41
N ASN A 46 4.65 -16.31 10.68
CA ASN A 46 3.75 -17.24 10.00
C ASN A 46 4.26 -17.74 8.62
N LYS A 47 5.57 -18.02 8.50
CA LYS A 47 6.25 -18.63 7.33
C LYS A 47 6.15 -17.88 5.99
N ARG A 48 5.58 -16.68 5.96
CA ARG A 48 5.42 -15.88 4.72
C ARG A 48 6.47 -14.79 4.54
N GLY A 49 7.27 -14.50 5.57
CA GLY A 49 8.34 -13.49 5.53
C GLY A 49 7.85 -12.04 5.61
N TRP A 50 6.54 -11.80 5.70
CA TRP A 50 5.95 -10.46 5.82
C TRP A 50 4.81 -10.43 6.84
N GLY A 51 4.62 -9.27 7.46
CA GLY A 51 3.56 -9.03 8.44
C GLY A 51 2.54 -8.00 7.95
N ALA A 52 1.48 -7.81 8.72
CA ALA A 52 0.54 -6.72 8.53
C ALA A 52 0.63 -5.75 9.71
N LEU A 53 0.73 -4.46 9.42
CA LEU A 53 0.75 -3.38 10.42
C LEU A 53 -0.39 -2.40 10.15
N ARG A 54 -0.84 -1.70 11.18
CA ARG A 54 -1.73 -0.56 11.03
C ARG A 54 -0.92 0.73 11.15
N LEU A 55 -0.91 1.51 10.09
CA LEU A 55 -0.31 2.84 10.04
C LEU A 55 -1.40 3.89 10.25
N THR A 56 -1.22 4.79 11.22
CA THR A 56 -2.05 5.99 11.41
C THR A 56 -1.23 7.24 11.08
N THR A 57 -1.77 8.08 10.21
CA THR A 57 -1.15 9.35 9.74
C THR A 57 -2.11 10.52 9.92
N THR A 58 -1.58 11.72 10.06
CA THR A 58 -2.36 12.97 10.03
C THR A 58 -2.75 13.31 8.59
N GLY A 59 -4.04 13.46 8.29
CA GLY A 59 -4.51 13.79 6.94
C GLY A 59 -4.06 15.19 6.51
N ARG A 60 -3.17 15.31 5.51
CA ARG A 60 -2.54 16.59 5.10
C ARG A 60 -3.52 17.71 4.70
N ARG A 61 -4.75 17.35 4.31
CA ARG A 61 -5.79 18.32 3.94
C ARG A 61 -6.81 18.57 5.05
N SER A 62 -6.98 17.60 5.95
CA SER A 62 -8.09 17.59 6.93
C SER A 62 -7.65 17.71 8.38
N GLY A 63 -6.36 17.52 8.70
CA GLY A 63 -5.84 17.40 10.07
C GLY A 63 -6.25 16.10 10.79
N ALA A 64 -7.36 15.47 10.40
CA ALA A 64 -7.85 14.26 11.05
C ALA A 64 -6.96 13.02 10.84
N ASP A 65 -6.94 12.14 11.84
CA ASP A 65 -6.27 10.83 11.80
C ASP A 65 -6.83 9.92 10.71
N ARG A 66 -5.91 9.30 9.96
CA ARG A 66 -6.20 8.35 8.88
C ARG A 66 -5.42 7.08 9.09
N SER A 67 -6.12 5.97 9.29
CA SER A 67 -5.51 4.64 9.43
C SER A 67 -5.62 3.80 8.15
N VAL A 68 -4.57 3.04 7.87
CA VAL A 68 -4.50 2.05 6.78
C VAL A 68 -3.77 0.79 7.27
N ILE A 69 -4.14 -0.37 6.74
CA ILE A 69 -3.41 -1.62 6.98
C ILE A 69 -2.44 -1.83 5.83
N LEU A 70 -1.17 -2.06 6.15
CA LEU A 70 -0.10 -2.26 5.17
C LEU A 70 0.58 -3.59 5.42
N ALA A 71 0.92 -4.27 4.33
CA ALA A 71 1.92 -5.33 4.37
C ALA A 71 3.29 -4.70 4.62
N TYR A 72 4.09 -5.31 5.49
CA TYR A 72 5.43 -4.85 5.81
C TYR A 72 6.44 -6.00 5.83
N LEU A 73 7.69 -5.65 5.59
CA LEU A 73 8.88 -6.47 5.81
C LEU A 73 9.71 -5.86 6.93
N THR A 74 10.40 -6.69 7.71
CA THR A 74 11.41 -6.21 8.66
C THR A 74 12.67 -5.82 7.90
N HIS A 75 13.24 -4.66 8.21
CA HIS A 75 14.48 -4.18 7.60
C HIS A 75 15.34 -3.48 8.66
N GLY A 76 16.42 -4.13 9.10
CA GLY A 76 17.18 -3.71 10.28
C GLY A 76 16.27 -3.63 11.50
N ASP A 77 16.35 -2.50 12.21
CA ASP A 77 15.51 -2.19 13.37
C ASP A 77 14.14 -1.60 13.00
N GLY A 78 13.83 -1.53 11.70
CA GLY A 78 12.63 -0.87 11.18
C GLY A 78 11.74 -1.75 10.31
N TRP A 79 10.77 -1.09 9.66
CA TRP A 79 9.79 -1.72 8.79
C TRP A 79 9.79 -1.07 7.41
N SER A 80 9.83 -1.90 6.37
CA SER A 80 9.69 -1.48 4.98
C SER A 80 8.29 -1.80 4.48
N VAL A 81 7.63 -0.80 3.89
CA VAL A 81 6.31 -0.94 3.25
C VAL A 81 6.39 -0.51 1.79
N VAL A 82 5.61 -1.15 0.93
CA VAL A 82 5.52 -0.76 -0.48
C VAL A 82 4.36 0.20 -0.67
N ALA A 83 4.61 1.34 -1.31
CA ALA A 83 3.61 2.37 -1.60
C ALA A 83 2.67 2.01 -2.75
N MET A 84 1.99 0.86 -2.64
CA MET A 84 1.02 0.40 -3.63
C MET A 84 -0.35 1.02 -3.38
N ASN A 85 -0.91 1.69 -4.40
CA ASN A 85 -2.24 2.32 -4.33
C ASN A 85 -3.34 1.44 -4.93
N GLY A 86 -3.23 0.12 -4.79
CA GLY A 86 -4.31 -0.78 -5.18
C GLY A 86 -4.75 -0.69 -6.64
N TRP A 87 -3.78 -0.54 -7.55
CA TRP A 87 -4.00 -0.36 -9.00
C TRP A 87 -4.74 0.94 -9.39
N LEU A 88 -4.93 1.86 -8.44
CA LEU A 88 -5.42 3.20 -8.73
C LEU A 88 -4.26 4.11 -9.17
N PRO A 89 -4.53 5.07 -10.07
CA PRO A 89 -3.52 6.06 -10.46
C PRO A 89 -3.11 6.93 -9.27
N GLY A 90 -1.85 7.36 -9.29
CA GLY A 90 -1.28 8.30 -8.32
C GLY A 90 -0.78 7.66 -7.02
N HIS A 91 -0.12 8.47 -6.19
CA HIS A 91 0.42 8.04 -4.91
C HIS A 91 -0.68 7.80 -3.86
N PRO A 92 -0.53 6.78 -3.00
CA PRO A 92 -1.51 6.52 -1.96
C PRO A 92 -1.56 7.68 -0.96
N ALA A 93 -2.75 7.99 -0.46
CA ALA A 93 -2.98 9.15 0.41
C ALA A 93 -2.11 9.13 1.68
N TRP A 94 -1.87 7.95 2.26
CA TRP A 94 -1.01 7.80 3.44
C TRP A 94 0.45 8.21 3.16
N LEU A 95 0.96 7.95 1.96
CA LEU A 95 2.31 8.36 1.58
C LEU A 95 2.37 9.88 1.45
N LEU A 96 1.36 10.49 0.84
CA LEU A 96 1.26 11.94 0.73
C LEU A 96 1.09 12.61 2.11
N ASN A 97 0.41 11.96 3.04
CA ASN A 97 0.32 12.41 4.43
C ASN A 97 1.70 12.36 5.11
N LEU A 98 2.42 11.24 5.03
CA LEU A 98 3.76 11.10 5.62
C LEU A 98 4.77 12.10 5.05
N ARG A 99 4.71 12.39 3.75
CA ARG A 99 5.56 13.41 3.12
C ARG A 99 5.30 14.81 3.65
N ALA A 100 4.07 15.10 4.10
CA ALA A 100 3.71 16.38 4.68
C ALA A 100 3.97 16.44 6.20
N GLN A 101 3.75 15.33 6.90
CA GLN A 101 4.00 15.17 8.33
C GLN A 101 4.57 13.75 8.58
N PRO A 102 5.89 13.61 8.78
CA PRO A 102 6.54 12.31 8.97
C PRO A 102 6.12 11.57 10.24
N SER A 103 5.60 12.27 11.25
CA SER A 103 5.12 11.63 12.48
C SER A 103 3.90 10.76 12.21
N ALA A 104 3.99 9.49 12.62
CA ALA A 104 2.93 8.51 12.46
C ALA A 104 3.00 7.45 13.57
N THR A 105 1.87 6.78 13.79
CA THR A 105 1.79 5.67 14.75
C THR A 105 1.66 4.36 14.01
N ILE A 106 2.54 3.40 14.34
CA ILE A 106 2.46 2.02 13.87
C ILE A 106 1.90 1.17 15.00
N ARG A 107 0.89 0.36 14.70
CA ARG A 107 0.41 -0.69 15.60
C ARG A 107 0.68 -2.05 14.97
N LEU A 108 1.48 -2.84 15.67
CA LEU A 108 1.74 -4.25 15.40
C LEU A 108 0.83 -5.12 16.28
N LYS A 109 0.82 -6.44 15.99
CA LYS A 109 0.26 -7.45 16.89
C LYS A 109 1.36 -7.99 17.79
#